data_AF-A0A432V9V8-F1
#
_entry.id   AF-A0A432V9V8-F1
#
_cell.length_a   1.000
_cell.length_b   1.000
_cell.length_c   1.000
_cell.angle_alpha   90.00
_cell.angle_beta   90.00
_cell.angle_gamma   90.00
#
_symmetry.space_group_name_H-M   'P 1'
#
loop_
_entity.id
_entity.type
_entity.pdbx_description
1 polymer ?
#
loop_
_entity_poly.entity_id
_entity_poly.type
_entity_poly.pdbx_seq_one_letter_code
_entity_poly.pdbx_strand_id
1 'polypeptide(L)'
;MSGAVKGAPACAGRNVAHELSLPFELIEGDEHHGPYIVNNYGADVCDFYAMSNPSSPSVRNGGDSKPVWFTDAAANAAFMLRAANCHEELLAALKSAEGILSRAGYAEWPGWSLTEIRAAIAKAEGRTNA
;
A
#
# COMPACT_ATOMS: atom_id res chain seq x y z
N MET A 1 2.96 -46.81 8.51
CA MET A 1 2.06 -46.42 7.41
C MET A 1 1.43 -45.10 7.83
N SER A 2 1.97 -43.97 7.37
CA SER A 2 1.62 -43.27 6.12
C SER A 2 0.15 -42.84 6.07
N GLY A 3 -0.10 -41.53 5.95
CA GLY A 3 -1.42 -40.98 5.61
C GLY A 3 -1.62 -39.54 6.08
N ALA A 4 -1.04 -38.58 5.36
CA ALA A 4 -1.14 -37.15 5.59
C ALA A 4 -2.42 -36.53 4.97
N VAL A 5 -2.88 -35.44 5.60
CA VAL A 5 -3.48 -34.20 5.04
C VAL A 5 -4.86 -34.25 4.35
N LYS A 6 -5.79 -33.41 4.84
CA LYS A 6 -6.81 -32.62 4.11
C LYS A 6 -7.58 -31.76 5.12
N GLY A 7 -7.70 -30.43 5.02
CA GLY A 7 -7.21 -29.46 4.06
C GLY A 7 -7.35 -28.07 4.68
N ALA A 8 -6.39 -27.18 4.40
CA ALA A 8 -6.54 -25.77 4.71
C ALA A 8 -7.72 -25.19 3.92
N PRO A 9 -8.53 -24.30 4.51
CA PRO A 9 -9.58 -23.63 3.75
C PRO A 9 -8.93 -22.80 2.65
N ALA A 10 -9.39 -23.06 1.43
CA ALA A 10 -9.03 -22.32 0.24
C ALA A 10 -9.26 -20.83 0.45
N CYS A 11 -8.27 -20.02 0.07
CA CYS A 11 -8.46 -18.60 -0.21
C CYS A 11 -9.40 -18.47 -1.42
N ALA A 12 -10.70 -18.67 -1.17
CA ALA A 12 -11.76 -18.41 -2.11
C ALA A 12 -11.91 -16.90 -2.24
N GLY A 13 -11.81 -16.43 -3.48
CA GLY A 13 -11.84 -15.03 -3.84
C GLY A 13 -13.02 -14.28 -3.23
N ARG A 14 -12.73 -13.07 -2.77
CA ARG A 14 -13.73 -12.02 -2.61
C ARG A 14 -13.16 -10.77 -3.28
N ASN A 15 -13.66 -10.49 -4.48
CA ASN A 15 -13.60 -9.16 -5.06
C ASN A 15 -14.41 -8.25 -4.13
N VAL A 16 -13.74 -7.67 -3.14
CA VAL A 16 -14.20 -6.48 -2.48
C VAL A 16 -13.07 -5.50 -2.70
N ALA A 17 -13.25 -4.58 -3.65
CA ALA A 17 -12.51 -3.35 -3.64
C ALA A 17 -12.89 -2.65 -2.33
N HIS A 18 -12.20 -3.00 -1.25
CA HIS A 18 -12.25 -2.22 -0.03
C HIS A 18 -11.55 -0.92 -0.38
N GLU A 19 -12.34 0.14 -0.52
CA GLU A 19 -11.84 1.51 -0.43
C GLU A 19 -10.87 1.56 0.75
N LEU A 20 -9.61 1.85 0.45
CA LEU A 20 -8.49 1.93 1.38
C LEU A 20 -8.60 3.20 2.24
N SER A 21 -9.79 3.46 2.80
CA SER A 21 -10.15 4.70 3.48
C SER A 21 -10.07 4.60 5.01
N LEU A 22 -9.33 3.64 5.54
CA LEU A 22 -9.16 3.43 6.98
C LEU A 22 -7.71 3.70 7.38
N PRO A 23 -7.44 4.31 8.55
CA PRO A 23 -6.07 4.55 8.98
C PRO A 23 -5.32 3.23 9.00
N PHE A 24 -4.19 3.23 8.31
CA PHE A 24 -3.25 2.13 8.31
C PHE A 24 -2.30 2.28 9.49
N GLU A 25 -1.77 1.16 9.97
CA GLU A 25 -0.72 1.13 11.00
C GLU A 25 0.48 0.38 10.46
N LEU A 26 1.69 0.90 10.73
CA LEU A 26 2.93 0.22 10.43
C LEU A 26 3.33 -0.61 11.64
N ILE A 27 3.44 -1.91 11.46
CA ILE A 27 3.99 -2.83 12.44
C ILE A 27 5.48 -2.99 12.16
N GLU A 28 6.29 -2.78 13.20
CA GLU A 28 7.73 -3.03 13.12
C GLU A 28 8.00 -4.52 12.86
N GLY A 29 9.02 -4.80 12.06
CA GLY A 29 9.44 -6.17 11.82
C GLY A 29 10.09 -6.79 13.06
N ASP A 30 10.07 -8.12 13.11
CA ASP A 30 10.78 -8.96 14.07
C ASP A 30 11.65 -10.01 13.35
N GLU A 31 12.26 -10.90 14.13
CA GLU A 31 13.11 -11.99 13.64
C GLU A 31 12.40 -13.02 12.73
N HIS A 32 11.07 -12.95 12.61
CA HIS A 32 10.23 -13.88 11.87
C HIS A 32 9.44 -13.22 10.72
N HIS A 33 9.27 -11.89 10.77
CA HIS A 33 8.46 -11.10 9.87
C HIS A 33 9.11 -9.73 9.66
N GLY A 34 9.28 -9.26 8.43
CA GLY A 34 9.74 -7.87 8.24
C GLY A 34 8.61 -6.86 8.50
N PRO A 35 8.88 -5.54 8.41
CA PRO A 35 7.88 -4.51 8.66
C PRO A 35 6.72 -4.63 7.67
N TYR A 36 5.49 -4.39 8.13
CA TYR A 36 4.27 -4.56 7.33
C TYR A 36 3.18 -3.57 7.75
N ILE A 37 2.25 -3.30 6.83
CA ILE A 37 1.10 -2.44 7.09
C ILE A 37 -0.14 -3.28 7.36
N VAL A 38 -0.85 -2.95 8.45
CA VAL A 38 -2.16 -3.52 8.78
C VAL A 38 -3.26 -2.48 8.61
N ASN A 39 -4.48 -2.95 8.35
CA ASN A 39 -5.68 -2.14 8.49
C ASN A 39 -6.22 -2.19 9.93
N ASN A 40 -7.21 -1.35 10.24
CA ASN A 40 -7.90 -1.33 11.55
C ASN A 40 -8.52 -2.65 12.02
N TYR A 41 -8.65 -3.64 11.13
CA TYR A 41 -9.19 -4.96 11.46
C TYR A 41 -8.08 -5.99 11.70
N GLY A 42 -6.81 -5.57 11.70
CA GLY A 42 -5.65 -6.42 11.92
C GLY A 42 -5.32 -7.33 10.73
N ALA A 43 -5.83 -7.01 9.53
CA ALA A 43 -5.46 -7.74 8.33
C ALA A 43 -4.22 -7.12 7.66
N ASP A 44 -3.27 -7.97 7.29
CA ASP A 44 -2.05 -7.59 6.60
C ASP A 44 -2.39 -7.09 5.19
N VAL A 45 -1.91 -5.89 4.86
CA VAL A 45 -2.18 -5.22 3.59
C VAL A 45 -0.96 -5.32 2.67
N CYS A 46 0.24 -5.12 3.21
CA CYS A 46 1.49 -5.13 2.45
C CYS A 46 2.70 -5.36 3.35
N ASP A 47 3.63 -6.17 2.86
CA ASP A 47 4.91 -6.50 3.51
C ASP A 47 6.07 -5.72 2.88
N PHE A 48 6.94 -5.13 3.70
CA PHE A 48 8.10 -4.33 3.27
C PHE A 48 9.42 -5.06 3.54
N TYR A 49 9.53 -6.29 3.05
CA TYR A 49 10.74 -7.09 3.14
C TYR A 49 10.83 -8.12 2.01
N ALA A 50 12.03 -8.66 1.82
CA ALA A 50 12.22 -9.86 1.01
C ALA A 50 12.44 -11.06 1.92
N MET A 51 12.05 -12.24 1.45
CA MET A 51 12.28 -13.50 2.15
C MET A 51 13.52 -14.20 1.58
N SER A 52 14.37 -14.74 2.45
CA SER A 52 15.60 -15.42 2.05
C SER A 52 15.35 -16.65 1.20
N ASN A 53 14.20 -17.31 1.39
CA ASN A 53 13.72 -18.41 0.56
C ASN A 53 12.25 -18.18 0.20
N PRO A 54 11.92 -17.60 -0.97
CA PRO A 54 10.54 -17.30 -1.34
C PRO A 54 9.69 -18.56 -1.60
N SER A 55 10.31 -19.74 -1.72
CA SER A 55 9.62 -21.02 -1.96
C SER A 55 9.32 -21.79 -0.68
N SER A 56 9.65 -21.23 0.49
CA SER A 56 9.54 -21.90 1.78
C SER A 56 8.80 -21.02 2.79
N PRO A 57 8.00 -21.61 3.70
CA PRO A 57 7.36 -20.87 4.79
C PRO A 57 8.37 -20.15 5.68
N SER A 58 7.91 -19.16 6.44
CA SER A 58 8.72 -18.53 7.47
C SER A 58 9.15 -19.53 8.54
N VAL A 59 10.26 -19.23 9.23
CA VAL A 59 10.73 -20.03 10.38
C VAL A 59 9.65 -20.22 11.46
N ARG A 60 8.81 -19.21 11.70
CA ARG A 60 7.66 -19.28 12.62
C ARG A 60 6.64 -20.35 12.21
N ASN A 61 6.52 -20.62 10.92
CA ASN A 61 5.62 -21.60 10.33
C ASN A 61 6.31 -22.93 10.01
N GLY A 62 7.50 -23.18 10.58
CA GLY A 62 8.24 -24.43 10.42
C GLY A 62 9.05 -24.56 9.12
N GLY A 63 9.20 -23.48 8.36
CA GLY A 63 10.09 -23.44 7.19
C GLY A 63 11.50 -22.94 7.53
N ASP A 64 12.27 -22.62 6.48
CA ASP A 64 13.64 -22.11 6.58
C ASP A 64 13.76 -20.63 6.13
N SER A 65 12.65 -20.01 5.74
CA SER A 65 12.63 -18.67 5.21
C SER A 65 12.67 -17.62 6.32
N LYS A 66 13.54 -16.62 6.17
CA LYS A 66 13.68 -15.50 7.10
C LYS A 66 13.64 -14.15 6.39
N PRO A 67 13.21 -13.07 7.07
CA PRO A 67 13.28 -11.73 6.52
C PRO A 67 14.71 -11.34 6.16
N VAL A 68 14.87 -10.69 5.02
CA VAL A 68 16.11 -10.01 4.61
C VAL A 68 15.97 -8.55 4.98
N TRP A 69 16.77 -8.11 5.96
CA TRP A 69 16.76 -6.75 6.46
C TRP A 69 17.50 -5.81 5.51
N PHE A 70 16.75 -5.03 4.74
CA PHE A 70 17.29 -3.87 4.05
C PHE A 70 17.44 -2.72 5.06
N THR A 71 18.49 -1.92 4.91
CA THR A 71 18.80 -0.80 5.81
C THR A 71 17.72 0.29 5.80
N ASP A 72 16.85 0.31 4.79
CA ASP A 72 15.82 1.34 4.53
C ASP A 72 14.39 0.80 4.63
N ALA A 73 14.18 -0.48 4.96
CA ALA A 73 12.85 -1.10 4.97
C ALA A 73 11.84 -0.35 5.85
N ALA A 74 12.24 0.05 7.05
CA ALA A 74 11.39 0.81 7.98
C ALA A 74 11.06 2.22 7.45
N ALA A 75 12.02 2.90 6.82
CA ALA A 75 11.83 4.22 6.24
C ALA A 75 10.88 4.17 5.03
N ASN A 76 11.03 3.16 4.18
CA ASN A 76 10.16 2.93 3.02
C ASN A 76 8.73 2.60 3.46
N ALA A 77 8.56 1.76 4.48
CA ALA A 77 7.26 1.42 5.04
C ALA A 77 6.57 2.65 5.66
N ALA A 78 7.30 3.47 6.42
CA ALA A 78 6.78 4.72 6.99
C ALA A 78 6.38 5.74 5.92
N PHE A 79 7.14 5.84 4.82
CA PHE A 79 6.80 6.69 3.69
C PHE A 79 5.50 6.24 3.02
N MET A 80 5.37 4.94 2.73
CA MET A 80 4.18 4.37 2.10
C MET A 80 2.95 4.48 3.01
N LEU A 81 3.13 4.28 4.31
CA LEU A 81 2.08 4.50 5.31
C LEU A 81 1.58 5.94 5.29
N ARG A 82 2.50 6.91 5.34
CA ARG A 82 2.14 8.33 5.30
C ARG A 82 1.43 8.68 3.99
N ALA A 83 1.90 8.15 2.86
CA ALA A 83 1.27 8.36 1.57
C ALA A 83 -0.16 7.80 1.53
N ALA A 84 -0.39 6.61 2.10
CA ALA A 84 -1.71 6.00 2.17
C ALA A 84 -2.67 6.80 3.08
N ASN A 85 -2.21 7.21 4.26
CA ASN A 85 -3.03 7.96 5.22
C ASN A 85 -3.33 9.41 4.77
N CYS A 86 -2.47 10.00 3.95
CA CYS A 86 -2.69 11.35 3.39
C CYS A 86 -3.43 11.34 2.04
N HIS A 87 -4.00 10.22 1.60
CA HIS A 87 -4.65 10.12 0.29
C HIS A 87 -5.79 11.13 0.11
N GLU A 88 -6.71 11.20 1.08
CA GLU A 88 -7.85 12.13 1.05
C GLU A 88 -7.40 13.59 1.09
N GLU A 89 -6.38 13.89 1.91
CA GLU A 89 -5.81 15.23 2.04
C GLU A 89 -5.13 15.67 0.74
N LEU A 90 -4.38 14.76 0.10
CA LEU A 90 -3.77 14.98 -1.20
C LEU A 90 -4.84 15.20 -2.28
N LEU A 91 -5.89 14.37 -2.32
CA LEU A 91 -6.98 14.51 -3.28
C LEU A 91 -7.73 15.84 -3.09
N ALA A 92 -7.99 16.25 -1.85
CA ALA A 92 -8.60 17.53 -1.52
C ALA A 92 -7.70 18.70 -1.95
N ALA A 93 -6.39 18.62 -1.70
CA ALA A 93 -5.42 19.63 -2.11
C ALA A 93 -5.36 19.77 -3.65
N LEU A 94 -5.34 18.65 -4.38
CA LEU A 94 -5.34 18.64 -5.84
C LEU A 94 -6.63 19.28 -6.42
N LYS A 95 -7.80 18.92 -5.89
CA LYS A 95 -9.10 19.52 -6.30
C LYS A 95 -9.16 21.01 -6.00
N SER A 96 -8.61 21.44 -4.86
CA SER A 96 -8.51 22.86 -4.52
C SER A 96 -7.61 23.61 -5.50
N ALA A 97 -6.44 23.05 -5.84
CA ALA A 97 -5.52 23.60 -6.82
C ALA A 97 -6.17 23.71 -8.22
N GLU A 98 -6.85 22.65 -8.68
CA GLU A 98 -7.59 22.67 -9.95
C GLU A 98 -8.62 23.80 -9.99
N GLY A 99 -9.40 23.97 -8.91
CA GLY A 99 -10.40 25.01 -8.79
C GLY A 99 -9.82 26.43 -8.78
N ILE A 100 -8.66 26.64 -8.14
CA ILE A 100 -7.95 27.92 -8.16
C ILE A 100 -7.47 28.25 -9.57
N LEU A 101 -6.78 27.30 -10.23
CA LEU A 101 -6.21 27.52 -11.55
C LEU A 101 -7.27 27.71 -12.63
N SER A 102 -8.34 26.90 -12.59
CA SER A 102 -9.46 27.01 -13.52
C SER A 102 -10.17 28.36 -13.40
N ARG A 103 -10.36 28.88 -12.18
CA ARG A 103 -11.00 30.19 -11.96
C ARG A 103 -10.11 31.36 -12.34
N ALA A 104 -8.80 31.23 -12.11
CA ALA A 104 -7.83 32.27 -12.44
C ALA A 104 -7.46 32.29 -13.94
N GLY A 105 -7.92 31.31 -14.73
CA GLY A 105 -7.60 31.20 -16.15
C GLY A 105 -6.16 30.81 -16.42
N TYR A 106 -5.45 30.25 -15.43
CA TYR A 106 -4.07 29.80 -15.58
C TYR A 106 -4.02 28.41 -16.22
N ALA A 107 -3.30 28.29 -17.33
CA ALA A 107 -2.92 27.00 -17.89
C ALA A 107 -1.84 26.31 -17.03
N GLU A 108 -1.00 27.11 -16.34
CA GLU A 108 0.14 26.67 -15.54
C GLU A 108 0.34 27.57 -14.31
N TRP A 109 0.83 26.99 -13.22
CA TRP A 109 1.32 27.66 -12.00
C TRP A 109 2.67 27.05 -11.65
N PRO A 110 3.67 27.82 -11.18
CA PRO A 110 5.07 27.42 -11.22
C PRO A 110 5.32 25.95 -10.83
N GLY A 111 5.61 25.13 -11.85
CA GLY A 111 5.95 23.72 -11.75
C GLY A 111 4.83 22.70 -12.06
N TRP A 112 3.57 23.12 -12.21
CA TRP A 112 2.43 22.22 -12.45
C TRP A 112 1.41 22.82 -13.44
N SER A 113 1.08 22.10 -14.50
CA SER A 113 0.02 22.45 -15.44
C SER A 113 -1.35 21.96 -14.97
N LEU A 114 -2.42 22.64 -15.43
CA LEU A 114 -3.80 22.22 -15.16
C LEU A 114 -4.09 20.80 -15.67
N THR A 115 -3.44 20.42 -16.78
CA THR A 115 -3.52 19.06 -17.35
C THR A 115 -2.90 18.03 -16.42
N GLU A 116 -1.71 18.29 -15.87
CA GLU A 116 -1.05 17.39 -14.92
C GLU A 116 -1.84 17.23 -13.62
N ILE A 117 -2.43 18.33 -13.12
CA ILE A 117 -3.29 18.29 -11.92
C ILE A 117 -4.53 17.43 -12.18
N ARG A 118 -5.19 17.58 -13.33
CA ARG A 118 -6.34 16.75 -13.72
C ARG A 118 -5.97 15.28 -13.88
N ALA A 119 -4.82 14.99 -14.48
CA ALA A 119 -4.32 13.62 -14.59
C ALA A 119 -4.01 13.03 -13.21
N ALA A 120 -3.44 13.81 -12.30
CA ALA A 120 -3.19 13.38 -10.92
C ALA A 120 -4.50 13.10 -10.16
N ILE A 121 -5.52 13.95 -10.30
CA ILE A 121 -6.86 13.72 -9.73
C ILE A 121 -7.48 12.46 -10.30
N ALA A 122 -7.48 12.29 -11.63
CA ALA A 122 -8.04 11.10 -12.28
C ALA A 122 -7.37 9.83 -11.76
N LYS A 123 -6.03 9.83 -11.69
CA LYS A 123 -5.26 8.71 -11.15
C LYS A 123 -5.57 8.43 -9.67
N ALA A 124 -5.67 9.47 -8.84
CA ALA A 124 -6.03 9.34 -7.43
C ALA A 124 -7.44 8.77 -7.24
N GLU A 125 -8.39 9.13 -8.09
CA GLU A 125 -9.76 8.59 -8.10
C GLU A 125 -9.87 7.21 -8.77
N GLY A 126 -8.76 6.58 -9.16
CA GLY A 126 -8.76 5.29 -9.84
C GLY A 126 -9.30 5.33 -11.28
N ARG A 127 -9.45 6.52 -11.87
CA ARG A 127 -9.80 6.70 -13.29
C ARG A 127 -8.52 6.53 -14.12
N THR A 128 -8.48 5.49 -14.95
CA THR A 128 -7.42 5.35 -15.95
C THR A 128 -7.60 6.40 -17.05
N ASN A 129 -6.51 7.01 -17.50
CA ASN A 129 -6.53 7.91 -18.66
C ASN A 129 -7.05 7.09 -19.86
N ALA A 130 -8.22 7.47 -20.39
CA ALA A 130 -8.70 7.00 -21.69
C ALA A 130 -7.90 7.64 -22.83
#